data_AF-A0A2N3DLN6-F1
#
_entry.id   AF-A0A2N3DLN6-F1
#
_cell.length_a   1.000
_cell.length_b   1.000
_cell.length_c   1.000
_cell.angle_alpha   90.00
_cell.angle_beta   90.00
_cell.angle_gamma   90.00
#
_symmetry.space_group_name_H-M   'P 1'
#
loop_
_entity.id
_entity.type
_entity.pdbx_description
1 polymer ?
#
loop_
_entity_poly.entity_id
_entity_poly.type
_entity_poly.pdbx_seq_one_letter_code
_entity_poly.pdbx_strand_id
1 'polypeptide(L)'
;MDANNIIFIAIIIGLSTGGWLINNWIRAKHGYPLEDEWGGKTERKDSADSRVETQRLKDENRQLHSKLDAMQDRMIVLEKIVTDRGYSLAEEIEALRDTPRVNQAADKGAGVPLDLGSKERV
;
A
#
# COMPACT_ATOMS: atom_id res chain seq x y z
N MET A 1 -60.81 -32.54 27.07
CA MET A 1 -60.69 -31.17 26.54
C MET A 1 -61.74 -31.03 25.45
N ASP A 2 -62.68 -30.11 25.61
CA ASP A 2 -63.77 -29.94 24.64
C ASP A 2 -63.24 -29.35 23.33
N ALA A 3 -63.74 -29.83 22.20
CA ALA A 3 -63.30 -29.38 20.87
C ALA A 3 -63.39 -27.85 20.71
N ASN A 4 -64.39 -27.20 21.34
CA ASN A 4 -64.54 -25.76 21.34
C ASN A 4 -63.39 -25.02 22.05
N ASN A 5 -62.88 -25.58 23.15
CA ASN A 5 -61.76 -24.99 23.87
C ASN A 5 -60.46 -25.11 23.07
N ILE A 6 -60.27 -26.22 22.36
CA ILE A 6 -59.11 -26.44 21.48
C ILE A 6 -59.12 -25.44 20.31
N ILE A 7 -60.29 -25.23 19.68
CA ILE A 7 -60.44 -24.27 18.58
C ILE A 7 -60.17 -22.83 19.06
N PHE A 8 -60.69 -22.46 20.24
CA PHE A 8 -60.45 -21.13 20.81
C PHE A 8 -58.96 -20.85 21.07
N ILE A 9 -58.23 -21.83 21.62
CA ILE A 9 -56.79 -21.72 21.86
C ILE A 9 -56.01 -21.59 20.55
N ALA A 10 -56.37 -22.38 19.53
CA ALA A 10 -55.70 -22.33 18.22
C ALA A 10 -55.84 -20.96 17.54
N ILE A 11 -56.99 -20.31 17.66
CA ILE A 11 -57.24 -18.98 17.10
C ILE A 11 -56.35 -17.93 17.77
N ILE A 12 -56.22 -17.96 19.10
CA ILE A 12 -55.39 -17.01 19.85
C ILE A 12 -53.91 -17.13 19.45
N ILE A 13 -53.41 -18.37 19.35
CA ILE A 13 -52.04 -18.64 18.91
C ILE A 13 -51.83 -18.12 17.48
N GLY A 14 -52.77 -18.42 16.58
CA GLY A 14 -52.72 -17.96 15.19
C GLY A 14 -52.69 -16.43 15.07
N LEU A 15 -53.50 -15.71 15.85
CA LEU A 15 -53.51 -14.25 15.88
C LEU A 15 -52.22 -13.67 16.48
N SER A 16 -51.67 -14.31 17.51
CA SER A 16 -50.44 -13.87 18.17
C SER A 16 -49.22 -14.04 17.25
N THR A 17 -49.09 -15.21 16.63
CA THR A 17 -48.01 -15.51 15.69
C THR A 17 -48.18 -14.72 14.38
N GLY A 18 -49.41 -14.60 13.88
CA GLY A 18 -49.72 -13.81 12.68
C GLY A 18 -49.46 -12.33 12.87
N GLY A 19 -49.84 -11.75 14.02
CA GLY A 19 -49.58 -10.36 14.37
C GLY A 19 -48.08 -10.05 14.44
N TRP A 20 -47.28 -10.93 15.04
CA TRP A 20 -45.82 -10.80 15.05
C TRP A 20 -45.23 -10.84 13.64
N LEU A 21 -45.68 -11.79 12.81
CA LEU A 21 -45.18 -11.96 11.45
C LEU A 21 -45.51 -10.77 10.55
N ILE A 22 -46.72 -10.23 10.67
CA ILE A 22 -47.17 -9.03 9.93
C ILE A 22 -46.37 -7.80 10.41
N ASN A 23 -46.20 -7.61 11.71
CA ASN A 23 -45.38 -6.52 12.25
C ASN A 23 -43.93 -6.60 11.77
N ASN A 24 -43.35 -7.79 11.78
CA ASN A 24 -42.00 -8.03 11.28
C ASN A 24 -41.89 -7.81 9.76
N TRP A 25 -42.91 -8.21 8.99
CA TRP A 25 -42.97 -8.00 7.54
C TRP A 25 -43.10 -6.53 7.17
N ILE A 26 -43.95 -5.78 7.89
CA ILE A 26 -44.07 -4.33 7.74
C ILE A 26 -42.73 -3.67 8.06
N ARG A 27 -42.09 -4.02 9.17
CA ARG A 27 -40.78 -3.47 9.58
C ARG A 27 -39.68 -3.76 8.55
N ALA A 28 -39.64 -4.99 8.03
CA ALA A 28 -38.69 -5.41 7.01
C ALA A 28 -38.92 -4.68 5.67
N LYS A 29 -40.19 -4.49 5.27
CA LYS A 29 -40.55 -3.82 4.00
C LYS A 29 -40.41 -2.29 4.06
N HIS A 30 -40.59 -1.68 5.23
CA HIS A 30 -40.50 -0.23 5.44
C HIS A 30 -39.09 0.24 5.87
N GLY A 31 -38.08 -0.63 5.82
CA GLY A 31 -36.68 -0.21 5.93
C GLY A 31 -36.18 0.08 7.35
N TYR A 32 -36.90 -0.34 8.39
CA TYR A 32 -36.35 -0.26 9.74
C TYR A 32 -35.29 -1.36 9.96
N PRO A 33 -34.22 -1.07 10.72
CA PRO A 33 -33.27 -2.10 11.12
C PRO A 33 -34.03 -3.15 11.95
N LEU A 34 -33.92 -4.41 11.53
CA LEU A 34 -34.34 -5.52 12.37
C LEU A 34 -33.25 -5.65 13.43
N GLU A 35 -33.45 -5.04 14.59
CA GLU A 35 -32.60 -5.25 15.75
C GLU A 35 -32.76 -6.71 16.18
N ASP A 36 -31.68 -7.50 16.04
CA ASP A 36 -31.56 -8.75 16.78
C ASP A 36 -31.21 -8.39 18.22
N GLU A 37 -32.04 -8.83 19.17
CA GLU A 37 -31.87 -8.63 20.62
C GLU A 37 -30.66 -9.39 21.21
N TRP A 38 -29.81 -9.99 20.36
CA TRP A 38 -28.53 -10.57 20.76
C TRP A 38 -27.37 -9.99 19.94
N GLY A 39 -27.07 -8.71 20.18
CA GLY A 39 -25.69 -8.19 20.26
C GLY A 39 -24.74 -8.40 19.06
N GLY A 40 -25.24 -8.74 17.89
CA GLY A 40 -24.45 -8.90 16.67
C GLY A 40 -24.92 -7.91 15.62
N LYS A 41 -24.07 -6.94 15.28
CA LYS A 41 -24.30 -5.98 14.19
C LYS A 41 -24.37 -6.72 12.85
N THR A 42 -25.55 -7.23 12.50
CA THR A 42 -25.86 -7.54 11.10
C THR A 42 -26.35 -6.25 10.45
N GLU A 43 -25.40 -5.38 10.13
CA GLU A 43 -25.71 -4.27 9.25
C GLU A 43 -26.15 -4.86 7.91
N ARG A 44 -27.42 -4.64 7.57
CA ARG A 44 -27.98 -5.08 6.31
C ARG A 44 -27.14 -4.45 5.20
N LYS A 45 -26.47 -5.30 4.43
CA LYS A 45 -25.57 -5.01 3.29
C LYS A 45 -26.19 -4.16 2.16
N ASP A 46 -27.38 -3.60 2.35
CA ASP A 46 -28.23 -2.96 1.35
C ASP A 46 -28.89 -1.64 1.82
N SER A 47 -28.42 -1.02 2.90
CA SER A 47 -28.71 0.40 3.10
C SER A 47 -28.05 1.18 1.95
N ALA A 48 -28.80 2.04 1.26
CA ALA A 48 -28.25 2.88 0.18
C ALA A 48 -26.98 3.64 0.64
N ASP A 49 -26.93 3.97 1.93
CA ASP A 49 -25.79 4.57 2.61
C ASP A 49 -24.53 3.68 2.59
N SER A 50 -24.63 2.40 2.92
CA SER A 50 -23.51 1.44 2.87
C SER A 50 -22.97 1.26 1.43
N ARG A 51 -23.82 1.39 0.41
CA ARG A 51 -23.38 1.36 -1.00
C ARG A 51 -22.60 2.62 -1.39
N VAL A 52 -23.02 3.78 -0.89
CA VAL A 52 -22.31 5.05 -1.10
C VAL A 52 -20.96 5.02 -0.37
N GLU A 53 -20.93 4.54 0.87
CA GLU A 53 -19.70 4.42 1.65
C GLU A 53 -18.71 3.45 1.00
N THR A 54 -19.16 2.25 0.59
CA THR A 54 -18.29 1.29 -0.09
C THR A 54 -17.76 1.82 -1.43
N GLN A 55 -18.55 2.61 -2.16
CA GLN A 55 -18.08 3.27 -3.37
C GLN A 55 -17.02 4.33 -3.06
N ARG A 56 -17.25 5.16 -2.03
CA ARG A 56 -16.29 6.17 -1.55
C ARG A 56 -14.96 5.52 -1.13
N LEU A 57 -15.02 4.44 -0.37
CA LEU A 57 -13.85 3.68 0.08
C LEU A 57 -13.09 3.01 -1.08
N LYS A 58 -13.80 2.57 -2.13
CA LYS A 58 -13.16 2.05 -3.35
C LYS A 58 -12.42 3.14 -4.12
N ASP A 59 -13.01 4.32 -4.22
CA ASP A 59 -12.38 5.45 -4.90
C ASP A 59 -11.19 6.01 -4.11
N GLU A 60 -11.25 5.99 -2.79
CA GLU A 60 -10.09 6.29 -1.92
C GLU A 60 -8.98 5.25 -2.08
N ASN A 61 -9.30 3.95 -2.09
CA ASN A 61 -8.30 2.90 -2.33
C ASN A 61 -7.63 3.07 -3.70
N ARG A 62 -8.40 3.37 -4.76
CA ARG A 62 -7.83 3.61 -6.09
C ARG A 62 -6.83 4.78 -6.08
N GLN A 63 -7.16 5.86 -5.37
CA GLN A 63 -6.26 7.01 -5.22
C GLN A 63 -5.00 6.66 -4.42
N LEU A 64 -5.13 5.87 -3.35
CA LEU A 64 -3.99 5.40 -2.56
C LEU A 64 -3.07 4.50 -3.39
N HIS A 65 -3.62 3.57 -4.17
CA HIS A 65 -2.85 2.73 -5.08
C HIS A 65 -2.09 3.56 -6.12
N SER A 66 -2.74 4.53 -6.75
CA SER A 66 -2.07 5.40 -7.73
C SER A 66 -0.92 6.21 -7.10
N LYS A 67 -1.08 6.67 -5.85
CA LYS A 67 0.02 7.33 -5.11
C LYS A 67 1.16 6.36 -4.80
N LEU A 68 0.84 5.12 -4.45
CA LEU A 68 1.81 4.08 -4.16
C LEU A 68 2.61 3.69 -5.41
N ASP A 69 1.95 3.54 -6.56
CA ASP A 69 2.60 3.29 -7.85
C ASP A 69 3.59 4.42 -8.20
N ALA A 70 3.16 5.68 -8.04
CA ALA A 70 4.04 6.83 -8.28
C ALA A 70 5.25 6.87 -7.32
N MET A 71 5.08 6.38 -6.08
CA MET A 71 6.19 6.23 -5.13
C MET A 71 7.12 5.07 -5.51
N GLN A 72 6.58 3.96 -6.01
CA GLN A 72 7.36 2.83 -6.50
C GLN A 72 8.21 3.20 -7.71
N ASP A 73 7.65 3.90 -8.70
CA ASP A 73 8.41 4.38 -9.87
C ASP A 73 9.61 5.23 -9.46
N ARG A 74 9.40 6.12 -8.48
CA ARG A 74 10.48 6.96 -7.92
C ARG A 74 11.50 6.13 -7.14
N MET A 75 11.07 5.11 -6.41
CA MET A 75 11.97 4.21 -5.70
C MET A 75 12.86 3.44 -6.67
N ILE A 76 12.33 2.97 -7.80
CA ILE A 76 13.11 2.30 -8.85
C ILE A 76 14.16 3.26 -9.43
N VAL A 77 13.78 4.52 -9.70
CA VAL A 77 14.73 5.54 -10.17
C VAL A 77 15.82 5.81 -9.13
N LEU A 78 15.47 5.88 -7.85
CA LEU A 78 16.43 6.06 -6.77
C LEU A 78 17.39 4.87 -6.64
N GLU A 79 16.86 3.64 -6.71
CA GLU A 79 17.67 2.41 -6.72
C GLU A 79 18.68 2.44 -7.86
N LYS A 80 18.22 2.80 -9.07
CA LYS A 80 19.10 2.94 -10.22
C LYS A 80 20.18 4.00 -10.01
N ILE A 81 19.84 5.17 -9.47
CA ILE A 81 20.83 6.24 -9.21
C ILE A 81 21.88 5.79 -8.20
N VAL A 82 21.44 5.15 -7.10
CA VAL A 82 22.33 4.69 -6.03
C VAL A 82 23.27 3.60 -6.56
N THR A 83 22.75 2.66 -7.34
CA THR A 83 23.53 1.57 -7.91
C THR A 83 24.46 2.05 -9.02
N ASP A 84 23.96 2.77 -10.03
CA ASP A 84 24.76 3.23 -11.19
C ASP A 84 25.86 4.22 -10.78
N ARG A 85 25.59 5.17 -9.86
CA ARG A 85 26.64 6.12 -9.41
C ARG A 85 27.73 5.44 -8.58
N GLY A 86 27.36 4.47 -7.74
CA GLY A 86 28.32 3.75 -6.90
C GLY A 86 29.40 3.04 -7.72
N TYR A 87 29.01 2.39 -8.81
CA TYR A 87 29.96 1.72 -9.71
C TYR A 87 30.81 2.73 -10.50
N SER A 88 30.20 3.78 -11.08
CA SER A 88 30.95 4.76 -11.89
C SER A 88 32.02 5.52 -11.08
N LEU A 89 31.69 5.95 -9.85
CA LEU A 89 32.62 6.73 -9.02
C LEU A 89 33.79 5.88 -8.53
N ALA A 90 33.52 4.62 -8.14
CA ALA A 90 34.57 3.71 -7.71
C ALA A 90 35.57 3.41 -8.85
N GLU A 91 35.05 3.22 -10.07
CA GLU A 91 35.86 3.02 -11.27
C GLU A 91 36.67 4.28 -11.65
N GLU A 92 36.06 5.47 -11.57
CA GLU A 92 36.75 6.74 -11.81
C GLU A 92 37.88 6.98 -10.79
N ILE A 93 37.65 6.64 -9.51
CA ILE A 93 38.68 6.73 -8.45
C ILE A 93 39.84 5.77 -8.75
N GLU A 94 39.56 4.55 -9.18
CA GLU A 94 40.59 3.56 -9.53
C GLU A 94 41.43 4.04 -10.72
N ALA A 95 40.78 4.54 -11.77
CA ALA A 95 41.46 5.10 -12.95
C ALA A 95 42.37 6.30 -12.60
N LEU A 96 41.89 7.20 -11.72
CA LEU A 96 42.70 8.31 -11.21
C LEU A 96 43.81 7.87 -10.25
N ARG A 97 43.70 6.71 -9.60
CA ARG A 97 44.74 6.17 -8.72
C ARG A 97 45.87 5.51 -9.52
N ASP A 98 45.53 4.82 -10.60
CA ASP A 98 46.51 4.15 -11.46
C ASP A 98 47.27 5.13 -12.36
N THR A 99 46.63 6.23 -12.78
CA THR A 99 47.27 7.26 -13.63
C THR A 99 48.56 7.84 -13.02
N PRO A 100 48.62 8.29 -11.75
CA PRO A 100 49.85 8.72 -11.08
C PRO A 100 50.91 7.63 -11.00
N ARG A 101 50.53 6.36 -10.83
CA ARG A 101 51.47 5.23 -10.72
C ARG A 101 52.10 4.91 -12.07
N VAL A 102 51.32 4.93 -13.14
CA VAL A 102 51.80 4.76 -14.52
C VAL A 102 52.75 5.90 -14.90
N ASN A 103 52.40 7.14 -14.58
CA ASN A 103 53.24 8.31 -14.85
C ASN A 103 54.54 8.29 -14.04
N GLN A 104 54.49 7.86 -12.77
CA GLN A 104 55.69 7.73 -11.93
C GLN A 104 56.59 6.54 -12.33
N ALA A 105 56.01 5.45 -12.82
CA ALA A 105 56.77 4.32 -13.38
C ALA A 105 57.46 4.72 -14.70
N ALA A 106 56.81 5.55 -15.52
CA ALA A 106 57.41 6.12 -16.73
C ALA A 106 58.54 7.11 -16.41
N ASP A 107 58.36 7.98 -15.39
CA ASP A 107 59.35 8.98 -14.97
C ASP A 107 60.61 8.34 -14.34
N LYS A 108 60.48 7.22 -13.62
CA LYS A 108 61.64 6.46 -13.11
C LYS A 108 62.51 5.80 -14.19
N GLY A 109 62.00 5.66 -15.42
CA GLY A 109 62.75 5.19 -16.59
C GLY A 109 63.24 6.29 -17.52
N ALA A 110 62.61 7.47 -17.45
CA ALA A 110 62.92 8.64 -18.28
C ALA A 110 63.66 9.71 -17.47
N GLY A 111 64.82 9.35 -16.92
CA GLY A 111 65.71 10.34 -16.29
C GLY A 111 66.17 11.36 -17.32
N VAL A 112 65.67 12.59 -17.25
CA VAL A 112 66.26 13.74 -17.95
C VAL A 112 67.65 13.95 -17.36
N PRO A 113 68.74 13.84 -18.14
CA PRO A 113 70.09 14.04 -17.62
C PRO A 113 70.21 15.48 -17.11
N LEU A 114 70.49 15.62 -15.81
CA LEU A 114 70.89 16.89 -15.22
C LEU A 114 72.28 17.24 -15.77
N ASP A 115 72.32 18.18 -16.72
CA ASP A 115 73.56 18.75 -17.24
C ASP A 115 74.21 19.60 -16.14
N LEU A 116 75.09 18.97 -15.37
CA LEU A 116 75.99 19.62 -14.41
C LEU A 116 77.27 20.12 -15.11
N GLY A 117 77.13 20.60 -16.35
CA GLY A 117 78.19 21.21 -17.13
C GLY A 117 78.63 22.55 -16.54
N SER A 118 79.79 22.54 -15.89
CA SER A 118 80.76 23.64 -15.88
C SER A 118 80.27 24.97 -15.28
N LYS A 119 80.38 25.09 -13.96
CA LYS A 119 80.52 26.40 -13.31
C LYS A 119 81.53 26.35 -12.16
N GLU A 120 82.68 25.75 -12.43
CA GLU A 120 83.88 26.02 -11.64
C GLU A 120 84.80 26.91 -12.48
N ARG A 121 84.80 28.21 -12.16
CA ARG A 121 85.86 29.12 -12.57
C ARG A 121 86.51 29.64 -11.29
N VAL A 122 87.73 29.16 -11.08
CA VAL A 122 88.81 29.79 -10.33
C VAL A 122 89.11 31.17 -10.93
#